data_AF-A0A7K4BFU9-F1
#
_entry.id   AF-A0A7K4BFU9-F1
#
_cell.length_a   1.000
_cell.length_b   1.000
_cell.length_c   1.000
_cell.angle_alpha   90.00
_cell.angle_beta   90.00
_cell.angle_gamma   90.00
#
_symmetry.space_group_name_H-M   'P 1'
#
loop_
_entity.id
_entity.type
_entity.pdbx_description
1 polymer ?
#
loop_
_entity_poly.entity_id
_entity_poly.type
_entity_poly.pdbx_seq_one_letter_code
_entity_poly.pdbx_strand_id
1 'polypeptide(L)'
;EAAVRFARTEGIIVAPEAAHAVKATIDVALQCRETGEAKTILFNNSGHGNFDLSSYEAYFAGGLVDYEYPVELIKESLSRLPVTG
;
A
#
# COMPACT_ATOMS: atom_id res chain seq x y z
N GLU A 1 -2.14 1.41 -8.91
CA GLU A 1 -3.27 2.12 -9.57
C GLU A 1 -4.07 3.02 -8.61
N ALA A 2 -4.51 2.53 -7.44
CA ALA A 2 -5.32 3.29 -6.49
C ALA A 2 -4.73 4.67 -6.12
N ALA A 3 -3.42 4.73 -5.84
CA ALA A 3 -2.73 5.99 -5.55
C ALA A 3 -2.86 7.03 -6.67
N VAL A 4 -2.77 6.60 -7.94
CA VAL A 4 -2.90 7.48 -9.10
C VAL A 4 -4.32 8.04 -9.21
N ARG A 5 -5.32 7.18 -9.02
CA ARG A 5 -6.73 7.60 -9.02
C ARG A 5 -6.97 8.62 -7.91
N PHE A 6 -6.54 8.32 -6.69
CA PHE A 6 -6.70 9.21 -5.54
C PHE A 6 -5.99 10.56 -5.75
N ALA A 7 -4.76 10.56 -6.26
CA ALA A 7 -4.04 11.79 -6.56
C ALA A 7 -4.74 12.64 -7.64
N ARG A 8 -5.31 12.01 -8.67
CA ARG A 8 -6.06 12.72 -9.72
C ARG A 8 -7.40 13.26 -9.24
N THR A 9 -8.06 12.60 -8.30
CA THR A 9 -9.38 12.98 -7.79
C THR A 9 -9.28 13.97 -6.62
N GLU A 10 -8.36 13.75 -5.68
CA GLU A 10 -8.25 14.50 -4.43
C GLU A 10 -7.08 15.49 -4.40
N GLY A 11 -6.15 15.42 -5.37
CA GLY A 11 -4.97 16.29 -5.43
C GLY A 11 -3.87 15.93 -4.42
N ILE A 12 -3.97 14.79 -3.74
CA ILE A 12 -3.02 14.34 -2.71
C ILE A 12 -2.19 13.16 -3.23
N ILE A 13 -0.88 13.32 -3.25
CA ILE A 13 0.06 12.23 -3.53
C ILE A 13 0.31 11.48 -2.21
N VAL A 14 -0.21 10.27 -2.10
CA VAL A 14 -0.01 9.39 -0.93
C VAL A 14 1.28 8.59 -1.04
N ALA A 15 1.85 8.17 0.08
CA ALA A 15 2.99 7.26 0.09
C ALA A 15 2.61 5.88 -0.49
N PRO A 16 3.55 5.09 -1.03
CA PRO A 16 3.29 3.74 -1.54
C PRO A 16 2.62 2.81 -0.51
N GLU A 17 2.94 2.94 0.77
CA GLU A 17 2.32 2.19 1.87
C GLU A 17 0.85 2.60 2.03
N ALA A 18 0.57 3.90 2.07
CA ALA A 18 -0.78 4.46 2.20
C ALA A 18 -1.68 4.11 0.99
N ALA A 19 -1.09 3.85 -0.18
CA ALA A 19 -1.81 3.40 -1.37
C ALA A 19 -2.62 2.11 -1.13
N HIS A 20 -2.18 1.23 -0.22
CA HIS A 20 -2.91 0.00 0.13
C HIS A 20 -4.22 0.33 0.87
N ALA A 21 -4.18 1.27 1.81
CA ALA A 21 -5.37 1.73 2.52
C ALA A 21 -6.34 2.46 1.57
N VAL A 22 -5.81 3.27 0.66
CA VAL A 22 -6.60 3.93 -0.40
C VAL A 22 -7.28 2.90 -1.30
N LYS A 23 -6.58 1.83 -1.70
CA LYS A 23 -7.17 0.75 -2.50
C LYS A 23 -8.36 0.11 -1.79
N ALA A 24 -8.19 -0.31 -0.53
CA ALA A 24 -9.28 -0.88 0.26
C ALA A 24 -10.46 0.10 0.42
N THR A 25 -10.17 1.39 0.64
CA THR A 25 -11.19 2.44 0.76
C THR A 25 -12.01 2.58 -0.52
N ILE A 26 -11.36 2.59 -1.68
CA ILE A 26 -12.03 2.64 -2.99
C ILE A 26 -12.90 1.41 -3.20
N ASP A 27 -12.41 0.22 -2.85
CA ASP A 27 -13.14 -1.03 -3.03
C ASP A 27 -14.41 -1.07 -2.16
N VAL A 28 -14.33 -0.63 -0.90
CA VAL A 28 -15.50 -0.49 -0.02
C VAL A 28 -16.47 0.56 -0.58
N ALA A 29 -15.98 1.69 -1.09
CA ALA A 29 -16.84 2.71 -1.70
C ALA A 29 -17.57 2.19 -2.95
N LEU A 30 -16.91 1.37 -3.77
CA LEU A 30 -17.53 0.71 -4.92
C LEU A 30 -18.60 -0.29 -4.49
N GLN A 31 -18.34 -1.07 -3.45
CA GLN A 31 -19.32 -1.99 -2.88
C GLN A 31 -20.55 -1.24 -2.33
N CYS A 32 -20.37 -0.15 -1.58
CA CYS A 32 -21.47 0.69 -1.09
C CYS A 32 -22.32 1.24 -2.24
N ARG A 33 -21.69 1.61 -3.37
CA ARG A 33 -22.41 2.04 -4.58
C ARG A 33 -23.24 0.92 -5.19
N GLU A 34 -22.72 -0.30 -5.22
CA GLU A 34 -23.44 -1.48 -5.75
C GLU A 34 -24.60 -1.91 -4.86
N THR A 35 -24.44 -1.84 -3.54
CA THR A 35 -25.49 -2.21 -2.58
C THR A 35 -26.48 -1.08 -2.30
N GLY A 36 -26.14 0.16 -2.65
CA GLY A 36 -26.92 1.36 -2.33
C GLY A 36 -26.83 1.77 -0.85
N GLU A 37 -25.91 1.19 -0.08
CA GLU A 37 -25.76 1.51 1.34
C GLU A 37 -24.88 2.74 1.54
N ALA A 38 -25.41 3.76 2.23
CA ALA A 38 -24.63 4.93 2.61
C ALA A 38 -23.80 4.63 3.87
N LYS A 39 -22.47 4.56 3.73
CA LYS A 39 -21.53 4.40 4.85
C LYS A 39 -20.50 5.52 4.87
N THR A 40 -20.08 5.90 6.08
CA THR A 40 -18.87 6.72 6.28
C THR A 40 -17.66 5.81 6.30
N ILE A 41 -16.69 6.04 5.42
CA ILE A 41 -15.45 5.29 5.36
C ILE A 41 -14.32 6.19 5.87
N LEU A 42 -13.68 5.78 6.96
CA LEU A 42 -12.48 6.43 7.48
C LEU A 42 -11.28 5.55 7.15
N PHE A 43 -10.24 6.14 6.60
CA PHE A 43 -8.95 5.48 6.43
C PHE A 43 -7.83 6.39 6.92
N ASN A 44 -6.71 5.78 7.33
CA ASN A 44 -5.52 6.52 7.73
C ASN A 44 -4.62 6.75 6.51
N ASN A 45 -4.42 8.02 6.13
CA ASN A 45 -3.34 8.37 5.23
C ASN A 45 -2.03 8.46 6.02
N SER A 46 -1.28 7.36 6.07
CA SER A 46 -0.09 7.25 6.91
C SER A 46 1.09 8.13 6.48
N GLY A 47 1.09 8.67 5.26
CA GLY A 47 2.17 9.52 4.76
C GLY A 47 1.94 10.05 3.35
N HIS A 48 2.65 11.13 3.00
CA HIS A 48 2.63 11.69 1.65
C HIS A 48 3.72 11.06 0.76
N GLY A 49 3.49 11.00 -0.55
CA GLY A 49 4.41 10.40 -1.52
C GLY A 49 5.39 11.37 -2.17
N ASN A 50 5.53 12.60 -1.65
CA ASN A 50 6.35 13.66 -2.26
C ASN A 50 7.82 13.26 -2.47
N PHE A 51 8.36 12.39 -1.61
CA PHE A 51 9.74 11.90 -1.70
C PHE A 51 9.84 10.49 -2.28
N ASP A 52 8.71 9.87 -2.61
CA ASP A 52 8.61 8.50 -3.13
C ASP A 52 8.39 8.45 -4.65
N LEU A 53 8.62 9.58 -5.34
CA LEU A 53 8.41 9.68 -6.79
C LEU A 53 9.30 8.71 -7.57
N SER A 54 10.51 8.42 -7.09
CA SER A 54 11.40 7.42 -7.68
C SER A 54 10.81 6.00 -7.56
N SER A 55 10.19 5.67 -6.43
CA SER A 55 9.50 4.40 -6.23
C SER A 55 8.30 4.27 -7.17
N TYR A 56 7.53 5.35 -7.35
CA TYR A 56 6.44 5.41 -8.33
C TYR A 56 6.95 5.25 -9.78
N GLU A 57 8.03 5.93 -10.13
CA GLU A 57 8.67 5.79 -11.45
C GLU A 57 9.12 4.36 -11.71
N ALA A 58 9.82 3.73 -10.75
CA ALA A 58 10.26 2.34 -10.86
C ALA A 58 9.07 1.38 -11.06
N TYR A 59 7.95 1.60 -10.35
CA TYR A 59 6.72 0.86 -10.56
C TYR A 59 6.19 1.03 -11.99
N PHE A 60 6.06 2.26 -12.48
CA PHE A 60 5.53 2.52 -13.83
C PHE A 60 6.44 2.04 -14.95
N ALA A 61 7.76 2.05 -14.72
CA ALA A 61 8.75 1.51 -15.64
C ALA A 61 8.80 -0.04 -15.63
N GLY A 62 8.05 -0.70 -14.74
CA GLY A 62 8.10 -2.15 -14.57
C GLY A 62 9.42 -2.66 -13.99
N GLY A 63 10.19 -1.78 -13.33
CA GLY A 63 11.51 -2.08 -12.77
C GLY A 63 11.50 -2.60 -11.33
N LEU A 64 10.33 -2.65 -10.68
CA LEU A 64 10.20 -3.26 -9.37
C LEU A 64 10.25 -4.78 -9.49
N VAL A 65 11.27 -5.38 -8.89
CA VAL A 65 11.44 -6.82 -8.80
C VAL A 65 10.78 -7.30 -7.51
N ASP A 66 9.84 -8.23 -7.63
CA ASP A 66 9.33 -8.97 -6.49
C ASP A 66 10.44 -9.94 -6.03
N TYR A 67 11.18 -9.53 -5.01
CA TYR A 67 12.27 -10.33 -4.48
C TYR A 67 11.75 -11.22 -3.36
N GLU A 68 11.57 -12.49 -3.68
CA GLU A 68 11.29 -13.51 -2.67
C GLU A 68 12.55 -13.76 -1.84
N TYR A 69 12.51 -13.36 -0.57
CA TYR A 69 13.66 -13.47 0.32
C TYR A 69 13.95 -14.95 0.63
N PRO A 70 15.20 -15.44 0.45
CA PRO A 70 15.52 -16.87 0.61
C PRO A 70 15.13 -17.42 1.98
N VAL A 71 14.41 -18.54 1.99
CA VAL A 71 13.90 -19.20 3.21
C VAL A 71 15.04 -19.56 4.16
N GLU A 72 16.22 -19.89 3.63
CA GLU A 72 17.42 -20.21 4.39
C GLU A 72 17.87 -19.03 5.25
N LEU A 73 17.87 -17.81 4.69
CA LEU A 73 18.24 -16.59 5.41
C LEU A 73 17.18 -16.20 6.45
N ILE A 74 15.90 -16.50 6.18
CA ILE A 74 14.82 -16.35 7.17
C ILE A 74 15.11 -17.27 8.37
N LYS A 75 15.35 -18.56 8.12
CA LYS A 75 15.65 -19.55 9.18
C LYS A 75 16.88 -19.17 9.98
N GLU A 76 17.93 -18.72 9.31
CA GLU A 76 19.14 -18.24 9.98
C GLU A 76 18.84 -17.05 10.90
N SER A 77 18.09 -16.06 10.41
CA SER A 77 17.72 -14.88 11.21
C SER A 77 16.88 -15.26 12.43
N LEU A 78 15.91 -16.16 12.25
CA LEU A 78 15.05 -16.67 13.33
C LEU A 78 15.85 -17.42 14.40
N SER A 79 16.91 -18.15 14.02
CA SER A 79 17.77 -18.87 14.97
C SER A 79 18.50 -17.97 15.97
N ARG A 80 18.60 -16.66 15.68
CA ARG A 80 19.26 -15.66 16.52
C ARG A 80 18.30 -14.94 17.47
N LEU A 81 17.00 -15.22 17.39
CA LEU A 81 16.03 -14.62 18.29
C LEU A 81 16.24 -15.12 19.72
N PRO A 82 16.17 -14.24 20.74
CA PRO A 82 16.24 -14.67 22.13
C PRO A 82 15.05 -15.56 22.47
N VAL A 83 15.31 -16.66 23.18
CA VAL A 83 14.25 -17.53 23.70
C VAL A 83 13.64 -16.82 24.91
N THR A 84 12.47 -16.21 24.72
CA THR A 84 11.67 -15.71 25.84
C THR A 84 10.89 -16.88 26.43
N GLY A 85 11.27 -17.30 27.63
CA GLY A 85 10.50 -18.22 28.48
C GLY A 85 9.47 -17.50 29.33
#